data_AF-G5J636-F1
#
_entry.id   AF-G5J636-F1
#
_cell.length_a   1.000
_cell.length_b   1.000
_cell.length_c   1.000
_cell.angle_alpha   90.00
_cell.angle_beta   90.00
_cell.angle_gamma   90.00
#
_symmetry.space_group_name_H-M   'P 1'
#
loop_
_entity.id
_entity.type
_entity.pdbx_description
1 polymer ?
#
loop_
_entity_poly.entity_id
_entity_poly.type
_entity_poly.pdbx_seq_one_letter_code
_entity_poly.pdbx_strand_id
1 'polypeptide(L)' 'MRLLNRRFGEVTQSLTEQIRQLPIEQVEDLGEALLDLESETDLRQWLSKNTIIND' A
#
# COMPACT_ATOMS: atom_id res chain seq x y z
N MET A 1 -6.80 -4.41 5.34
CA MET A 1 -6.77 -3.20 6.19
C MET A 1 -6.32 -3.43 7.65
N ARG A 2 -6.68 -4.54 8.34
CA ARG A 2 -6.23 -4.78 9.73
C ARG A 2 -4.71 -4.78 9.94
N LEU A 3 -3.94 -5.35 9.00
CA LEU A 3 -2.47 -5.41 9.10
C LEU A 3 -1.82 -4.03 8.89
N LEU A 4 -2.25 -3.29 7.87
CA LEU A 4 -1.79 -1.93 7.60
C LEU A 4 -2.06 -1.03 8.82
N ASN A 5 -3.25 -1.14 9.44
CA ASN A 5 -3.58 -0.33 10.60
C ASN A 5 -2.74 -0.65 11.85
N ARG A 6 -2.23 -1.89 11.96
CA ARG A 6 -1.34 -2.28 13.06
C ARG A 6 0.09 -1.81 12.83
N ARG A 7 0.53 -1.75 11.57
CA ARG A 7 1.93 -1.46 11.21
C ARG A 7 2.19 0.03 11.06
N PHE A 8 1.25 0.76 10.47
CA PHE A 8 1.38 2.19 10.17
C PHE A 8 0.45 3.07 11.03
N GLY A 9 -0.39 2.48 11.89
CA GLY A 9 -1.41 3.23 12.63
C GLY A 9 -2.64 3.52 11.79
N GLU A 10 -3.39 4.58 12.08
CA GLU A 10 -4.62 4.88 11.33
C GLU A 10 -4.31 5.28 9.88
N VAL A 11 -4.46 4.32 8.95
CA VAL A 11 -4.21 4.55 7.53
C VAL A 11 -5.28 5.47 6.98
N THR A 12 -4.86 6.54 6.31
CA THR A 12 -5.78 7.49 5.71
C THR A 12 -6.70 6.84 4.66
N GLN A 13 -7.88 7.43 4.47
CA GLN A 13 -8.86 6.93 3.52
C GLN A 13 -8.31 6.95 2.07
N SER A 14 -7.45 7.92 1.73
CA SER A 14 -6.80 7.99 0.41
C SER A 14 -5.87 6.80 0.14
N LEU A 15 -5.08 6.37 1.12
CA LEU A 15 -4.23 5.17 1.00
C LEU A 15 -5.08 3.90 0.88
N THR A 16 -6.16 3.84 1.64
CA THR A 16 -7.11 2.71 1.62
C THR A 16 -7.73 2.53 0.23
N GLU A 17 -8.13 3.63 -0.43
CA GLU A 17 -8.69 3.60 -1.77
C GLU A 17 -7.65 3.20 -2.83
N GLN A 18 -6.42 3.73 -2.75
CA GLN A 18 -5.33 3.31 -3.64
C GLN A 18 -5.07 1.80 -3.54
N ILE A 19 -4.98 1.27 -2.32
CA ILE A 19 -4.76 -0.18 -2.10
C ILE A 19 -5.92 -1.01 -2.68
N ARG A 20 -7.16 -0.50 -2.63
CA ARG A 20 -8.34 -1.17 -3.21
C ARG A 20 -8.37 -1.15 -4.72
N GLN A 21 -7.71 -0.18 -5.35
CA GLN A 21 -7.59 -0.09 -6.80
C GLN A 21 -6.47 -0.95 -7.37
N LEU A 22 -5.59 -1.51 -6.52
CA LEU A 22 -4.52 -2.39 -6.97
C LEU A 22 -5.10 -3.69 -7.57
N PRO A 23 -4.52 -4.17 -8.69
CA PRO A 23 -4.82 -5.51 -9.19
C PRO A 23 -4.35 -6.57 -8.19
N ILE A 24 -4.97 -7.76 -8.26
CA ILE A 24 -4.73 -8.84 -7.29
C ILE A 24 -3.26 -9.21 -7.16
N GLU A 25 -2.51 -9.23 -8.27
CA GLU A 25 -1.08 -9.54 -8.31
C GLU A 25 -0.26 -8.51 -7.49
N GLN A 26 -0.62 -7.23 -7.57
CA GLN A 26 0.02 -6.19 -6.76
C GLN A 26 -0.41 -6.26 -5.29
N VAL A 27 -1.59 -6.78 -4.97
CA VAL A 27 -2.00 -6.99 -3.57
C VAL A 27 -1.18 -8.10 -2.92
N GLU A 28 -0.85 -9.15 -3.67
CA GLU A 28 0.06 -10.20 -3.20
C GLU A 28 1.47 -9.66 -2.97
N ASP A 29 2.01 -8.90 -3.93
CA ASP A 29 3.32 -8.24 -3.84
C ASP A 29 3.38 -7.21 -2.69
N LEU A 30 2.28 -6.45 -2.50
CA LEU A 30 2.12 -5.54 -1.36
C LEU A 30 2.25 -6.27 -0.03
N GLY A 31 1.75 -7.52 0.07
CA GLY A 31 1.83 -8.32 1.28
C GLY A 31 3.27 -8.67 1.68
N GLU A 32 4.12 -8.99 0.70
CA GLU A 32 5.53 -9.28 0.90
C GLU A 32 6.32 -7.99 1.18
N ALA A 33 6.11 -6.94 0.37
CA ALA A 33 6.70 -5.63 0.59
C ALA A 33 6.33 -5.07 1.98
N LEU A 34 5.12 -5.35 2.47
CA LEU A 34 4.68 -5.00 3.83
C LEU A 34 5.50 -5.64 4.94
N LEU A 35 6.49 -6.49 4.67
CA LEU A 35 7.45 -6.96 5.66
C LEU A 35 8.72 -6.08 5.69
N ASP A 36 9.05 -5.44 4.57
CA ASP A 36 10.23 -4.58 4.40
C ASP A 36 9.95 -3.09 4.63
N LEU A 37 8.71 -2.62 4.43
CA LEU A 37 8.36 -1.21 4.67
C LEU A 37 8.59 -0.86 6.15
N GLU A 38 9.14 0.31 6.49
CA GLU A 38 9.33 0.69 7.91
C GLU A 38 8.38 1.83 8.31
N SER A 39 7.88 2.57 7.32
CA SER A 39 7.07 3.77 7.53
C SER A 39 5.93 3.92 6.52
N GLU A 40 4.97 4.80 6.83
CA GLU A 40 3.91 5.17 5.89
C GLU A 40 4.48 5.80 4.60
N THR A 41 5.63 6.49 4.70
CA THR A 41 6.34 7.05 3.54
C THR A 41 6.75 5.96 2.56
N ASP A 42 7.28 4.83 3.07
CA ASP A 42 7.67 3.70 2.22
C ASP A 42 6.44 3.09 1.55
N LEU A 43 5.33 2.97 2.28
CA LEU A 43 4.06 2.49 1.72
C LEU A 43 3.57 3.40 0.59
N ARG A 44 3.61 4.72 0.79
CA ARG A 44 3.22 5.69 -0.24
C ARG A 44 4.12 5.60 -1.47
N GLN A 45 5.43 5.43 -1.28
CA GLN A 45 6.37 5.25 -2.39
C GLN A 45 6.13 3.95 -3.14
N TRP A 46 5.88 2.85 -2.42
CA TRP A 46 5.55 1.56 -3.03
C TRP A 46 4.26 1.67 -3.84
N LEU A 47 3.21 2.27 -3.29
CA LEU A 47 1.94 2.48 -3.98
C LEU A 47 2.10 3.35 -5.22
N SER A 48 2.86 4.45 -5.13
CA SER A 48 3.11 5.33 -6.28
C SER A 48 3.90 4.65 -7.39
N LYS A 49 4.80 3.71 -7.06
CA LYS A 49 5.56 2.94 -8.06
C LYS A 49 4.71 1.89 -8.77
N ASN A 50 3.74 1.31 -8.07
CA ASN A 50 2.94 0.19 -8.57
C ASN A 50 1.58 0.63 -9.15
N THR A 51 1.07 1.78 -8.73
CA THR A 51 -0.09 2.49 -9.31
C THR A 51 0.37 3.44 -10.42
N ILE A 52 1.10 2.94 -11.43
CA ILE A 52 1.31 3.72 -12.65
C ILE A 52 -0.06 3.85 -13.32
N ILE A 53 -0.80 4.91 -12.95
CA ILE A 53 -1.93 5.39 -13.72
C ILE A 53 -1.29 5.89 -15.01
N ASN A 54 -1.53 5.18 -16.11
CA ASN A 54 -1.28 5.72 -17.44
C ASN A 54 -2.01 7.07 -17.50
N ASP A 55 -1.23 8.14 -17.69
CA ASP A 55 -1.66 9.53 -17.87
C ASP A 55 -2.85 9.65 -18.84
#